data_AF-R7S0J5-F1
#
_entry.id   AF-R7S0J5-F1
#
_cell.length_a   1.000
_cell.length_b   1.000
_cell.length_c   1.000
_cell.angle_alpha   90.00
_cell.angle_beta   90.00
_cell.angle_gamma   90.00
#
_symmetry.space_group_name_H-M   'P 1'
#
loop_
_entity.id
_entity.type
_entity.pdbx_description
1 polymer ?
#
loop_
_entity_poly.entity_id
_entity_poly.type
_entity_poly.pdbx_seq_one_letter_code
_entity_poly.pdbx_strand_id
1 'polypeptide(L)'
;IPPIPWHANGWYWVFALLTECEKSENRKVLFAVSTAVQDIQGETKNAVFRRIGQTLFPEYYKQDSGTLTNRIRAQIESLTSTYREHSKRLKVTRGGKGGNDESPMEQDVYLDGWYIPPTGPDQSNCEDAKNLWEQIELEFPPFPRLHAI
;
A
#
# COMPACT_ATOMS: atom_id res chain seq x y z
N ILE A 1 -15.29 16.68 12.13
CA ILE A 1 -14.84 16.96 10.75
C ILE A 1 -15.65 16.15 9.71
N PRO A 2 -15.99 16.73 8.55
CA PRO A 2 -16.74 16.06 7.47
C PRO A 2 -16.00 14.83 6.92
N PRO A 3 -16.68 13.82 6.33
CA PRO A 3 -16.02 12.71 5.65
C PRO A 3 -15.08 13.18 4.53
N ILE A 4 -13.93 12.52 4.37
CA ILE A 4 -13.00 12.80 3.27
C ILE A 4 -13.44 11.96 2.07
N PRO A 5 -13.67 12.57 0.88
CA PRO A 5 -14.12 11.84 -0.29
C PRO A 5 -12.94 11.16 -1.00
N TRP A 6 -12.38 10.11 -0.39
CA TRP A 6 -11.15 9.45 -0.83
C TRP A 6 -11.13 9.02 -2.30
N HIS A 7 -12.27 8.55 -2.82
CA HIS A 7 -12.40 7.98 -4.16
C HIS A 7 -12.96 8.98 -5.20
N ALA A 8 -13.30 10.21 -4.78
CA ALA A 8 -13.81 11.23 -5.70
C ALA A 8 -12.70 11.76 -6.61
N ASN A 9 -13.09 12.35 -7.74
CA ASN A 9 -12.21 13.03 -8.70
C ASN A 9 -11.02 12.15 -9.13
N GLY A 10 -11.29 10.88 -9.45
CA GLY A 10 -10.25 9.94 -9.87
C GLY A 10 -9.21 9.67 -8.78
N TRP A 11 -9.67 9.39 -7.55
CA TRP A 11 -8.79 9.02 -6.42
C TRP A 11 -7.82 10.13 -5.97
N TYR A 12 -8.14 11.39 -6.23
CA TYR A 12 -7.26 12.54 -5.95
C TYR A 12 -6.66 12.51 -4.53
N TRP A 13 -7.51 12.33 -3.51
CA TRP A 13 -7.05 12.33 -2.12
C TRP A 13 -6.23 11.09 -1.75
N VAL A 14 -6.49 9.95 -2.39
CA VAL A 14 -5.66 8.76 -2.23
C VAL A 14 -4.28 8.97 -2.83
N PHE A 15 -4.18 9.58 -4.01
CA PHE A 15 -2.87 9.90 -4.60
C PHE A 15 -2.11 10.99 -3.83
N ALA A 16 -2.80 11.98 -3.26
CA ALA A 16 -2.19 12.95 -2.36
C ALA A 16 -1.67 12.26 -1.08
N LEU A 17 -2.45 11.33 -0.51
CA LEU A 17 -2.05 10.51 0.63
C LEU A 17 -0.81 9.66 0.32
N LEU A 18 -0.79 8.97 -0.82
CA LEU A 18 0.37 8.17 -1.23
C LEU A 18 1.63 9.02 -1.43
N THR A 19 1.47 10.23 -1.98
CA THR A 19 2.61 11.16 -2.16
C THR A 19 3.24 11.52 -0.81
N GLU A 20 2.43 11.73 0.23
CA GLU A 20 2.94 11.93 1.58
C GLU A 20 3.56 10.66 2.17
N CYS A 21 2.98 9.48 1.93
CA CYS A 21 3.52 8.20 2.37
C CYS A 21 4.89 7.86 1.74
N GLU A 22 5.11 8.26 0.49
CA GLU A 22 6.34 7.99 -0.28
C GLU A 22 7.54 8.84 0.14
N LYS A 23 7.29 9.97 0.83
CA LYS A 23 8.39 10.80 1.38
C LYS A 23 9.29 9.95 2.26
N SER A 24 10.60 10.06 2.08
CA SER A 24 11.60 9.20 2.73
C SER A 24 11.41 9.14 4.26
N GLU A 25 11.14 10.27 4.91
CA GLU A 25 10.91 10.37 6.34
C GLU A 25 9.64 9.62 6.82
N ASN A 26 8.61 9.52 5.97
CA ASN A 26 7.38 8.83 6.30
C ASN A 26 7.45 7.35 5.91
N ARG A 27 7.94 7.05 4.69
CA ARG A 27 8.01 5.69 4.13
C ARG A 27 8.77 4.74 5.04
N LYS A 28 9.94 5.18 5.54
CA LYS A 28 10.77 4.38 6.45
C LYS A 28 10.02 3.98 7.72
N VAL A 29 9.19 4.86 8.27
CA VAL A 29 8.43 4.56 9.49
C VAL A 29 7.18 3.71 9.19
N LEU A 30 6.51 3.98 8.07
CA LEU A 30 5.26 3.32 7.69
C LEU A 30 5.49 1.87 7.23
N PHE A 31 6.55 1.63 6.45
CA PHE A 31 6.76 0.39 5.70
C PHE A 31 8.09 -0.31 5.98
N ALA A 32 8.93 0.16 6.91
CA ALA A 32 10.14 -0.60 7.28
C ALA A 32 9.80 -2.01 7.76
N VAL A 33 10.61 -2.96 7.27
CA VAL A 33 10.68 -4.32 7.80
C VAL A 33 11.37 -4.27 9.17
N SER A 34 10.87 -5.03 10.13
CA SER A 34 11.28 -5.04 11.56
C SER A 34 12.81 -5.04 11.81
N THR A 35 13.59 -5.58 10.89
CA THR A 35 15.07 -5.64 10.96
C THR A 35 15.77 -4.30 10.72
N ALA A 36 15.12 -3.30 10.11
CA ALA A 36 15.67 -1.97 9.86
C ALA A 36 15.30 -0.93 10.95
N VAL A 37 14.60 -1.35 12.00
CA VAL A 37 14.07 -0.45 13.05
C VAL A 37 15.17 0.14 13.94
N GLN A 38 16.41 -0.37 13.86
CA GLN A 38 17.53 0.15 14.66
C GLN A 38 17.90 1.61 14.36
N ASP A 39 17.52 2.16 13.21
CA ASP A 39 17.87 3.54 12.77
C ASP A 39 16.70 4.55 12.81
N ILE A 40 15.51 4.15 13.23
CA ILE A 40 14.37 5.08 13.35
C ILE A 40 14.38 5.63 14.77
N GLN A 41 14.79 6.89 14.95
CA GLN A 41 14.89 7.62 16.23
C GLN A 41 13.53 7.73 16.99
N GLY A 42 12.97 6.62 17.45
CA GLY A 42 11.75 6.57 18.26
C GLY A 42 10.48 7.12 17.60
N GLU A 43 10.52 7.50 16.32
CA GLU A 43 9.36 8.02 15.62
C GLU A 43 8.31 6.91 15.42
N THR A 44 7.09 7.17 15.87
CA THR A 44 5.98 6.22 15.77
C THR A 44 5.18 6.43 14.49
N LYS A 45 4.56 5.36 13.97
CA LYS A 45 3.58 5.46 12.87
C LYS A 45 2.48 6.48 13.16
N ASN A 46 2.08 6.62 14.43
CA ASN A 46 1.08 7.59 14.86
C ASN A 46 1.53 9.04 14.67
N ALA A 47 2.81 9.34 14.92
CA ALA A 47 3.38 10.67 14.65
C ALA A 47 3.36 10.98 13.15
N VAL A 48 3.66 9.99 12.31
CA VAL A 48 3.56 10.13 10.85
C VAL A 48 2.12 10.36 10.39
N PHE A 49 1.15 9.60 10.89
CA PHE A 49 -0.27 9.81 10.55
C PHE A 49 -0.75 11.23 10.92
N ARG A 50 -0.30 11.76 12.05
CA ARG A 50 -0.59 13.15 12.45
C ARG A 50 0.02 14.16 11.48
N ARG A 51 1.29 13.99 11.14
CA ARG A 51 2.03 14.87 10.21
C ARG A 51 1.38 14.89 8.82
N ILE A 52 1.01 13.72 8.30
CA ILE A 52 0.32 13.59 7.02
C ILE A 52 -1.06 14.27 7.08
N GLY A 53 -1.83 14.00 8.14
CA GLY A 53 -3.14 14.63 8.34
C GLY A 53 -3.07 16.17 8.40
N GLN A 54 -2.10 16.70 9.14
CA GLN A 54 -1.86 18.15 9.23
C GLN A 54 -1.46 18.75 7.88
N THR A 55 -0.69 18.02 7.08
CA THR A 55 -0.22 18.47 5.75
C THR A 55 -1.36 18.50 4.73
N LEU A 56 -2.16 17.44 4.65
CA LEU A 56 -3.21 17.32 3.63
C LEU A 56 -4.49 18.07 4.00
N PHE A 57 -4.82 18.14 5.30
CA PHE A 57 -6.08 18.72 5.77
C PHE A 57 -5.86 19.63 6.99
N PRO A 58 -5.09 20.73 6.85
CA PRO A 58 -4.73 21.61 7.98
C PRO A 58 -5.95 22.15 8.72
N GLU A 59 -7.03 22.49 8.00
CA GLU A 59 -8.26 22.99 8.62
C GLU A 59 -9.01 21.90 9.42
N TYR A 60 -9.02 20.66 8.92
CA TYR A 60 -9.60 19.54 9.67
C TYR A 60 -8.74 19.17 10.88
N TYR A 61 -7.42 19.30 10.76
CA TYR A 61 -6.49 19.04 11.85
C TYR A 61 -6.68 20.02 13.01
N LYS A 62 -6.88 21.32 12.70
CA LYS A 62 -7.23 22.34 13.71
C LYS A 62 -8.54 22.05 14.42
N GLN A 63 -9.53 21.52 13.70
CA GLN A 63 -10.83 21.21 14.26
C GLN A 63 -10.81 19.94 15.13
N ASP A 64 -10.21 18.85 14.64
CA ASP A 64 -10.11 17.57 15.37
C ASP A 64 -8.97 16.71 14.80
N SER A 65 -7.79 16.90 15.38
CA SER A 65 -6.58 16.15 15.00
C SER A 65 -6.68 14.66 15.33
N GLY A 66 -7.39 14.27 16.40
CA GLY A 66 -7.53 12.88 16.82
C GLY A 66 -8.33 12.06 15.81
N THR A 67 -9.52 12.55 15.45
CA THR A 67 -10.36 11.91 14.44
C THR A 67 -9.68 11.90 13.07
N LEU A 68 -9.03 12.99 12.66
CA LEU A 68 -8.31 13.04 11.39
C LEU A 68 -7.19 12.00 11.34
N THR A 69 -6.36 11.92 12.38
CA THR A 69 -5.26 10.94 12.48
C THR A 69 -5.77 9.51 12.32
N ASN A 70 -6.88 9.18 12.98
CA ASN A 70 -7.48 7.85 12.86
C ASN A 70 -8.00 7.57 11.44
N ARG A 71 -8.52 8.58 10.73
CA ARG A 71 -8.95 8.44 9.32
C ARG A 71 -7.78 8.24 8.37
N ILE A 72 -6.67 8.96 8.58
CA ILE A 72 -5.44 8.74 7.81
C ILE A 72 -4.94 7.31 8.01
N ARG A 73 -4.87 6.84 9.26
CA ARG A 73 -4.47 5.46 9.59
C ARG A 73 -5.35 4.44 8.88
N ALA A 74 -6.67 4.54 9.07
CA ALA A 74 -7.62 3.59 8.50
C ALA A 74 -7.54 3.53 6.97
N GLN A 75 -7.34 4.68 6.31
CA GLN A 75 -7.19 4.72 4.86
C GLN A 75 -5.91 4.03 4.39
N ILE A 76 -4.77 4.26 5.06
CA ILE A 76 -3.50 3.59 4.72
C ILE A 76 -3.61 2.07 4.95
N GLU A 77 -4.24 1.65 6.06
CA GLU A 77 -4.47 0.23 6.35
C GLU A 77 -5.38 -0.43 5.30
N SER A 78 -6.45 0.26 4.89
CA SER A 78 -7.34 -0.20 3.83
C SER A 78 -6.60 -0.35 2.49
N LEU A 79 -5.83 0.66 2.07
CA LEU A 79 -5.04 0.60 0.84
C LEU A 79 -4.02 -0.54 0.86
N THR A 80 -3.35 -0.74 2.01
CA THR A 80 -2.37 -1.82 2.19
C THR A 80 -3.04 -3.18 2.14
N SER A 81 -4.24 -3.33 2.72
CA SER A 81 -5.01 -4.57 2.66
C SER A 81 -5.43 -4.90 1.23
N THR A 82 -6.05 -3.95 0.53
CA THR A 82 -6.46 -4.10 -0.87
C THR A 82 -5.27 -4.41 -1.78
N TYR A 83 -4.13 -3.74 -1.59
CA TYR A 83 -2.89 -4.07 -2.29
C TYR A 83 -2.47 -5.53 -2.06
N ARG A 84 -2.47 -6.02 -0.82
CA ARG A 84 -2.09 -7.42 -0.52
C ARG A 84 -3.03 -8.42 -1.20
N GLU A 85 -4.32 -8.12 -1.25
CA GLU A 85 -5.32 -8.96 -1.95
C GLU A 85 -5.05 -9.02 -3.45
N HIS A 86 -4.78 -7.89 -4.10
CA HIS A 86 -4.42 -7.86 -5.51
C HIS A 86 -3.03 -8.48 -5.78
N SER A 87 -2.05 -8.24 -4.92
CA SER A 87 -0.70 -8.80 -5.04
C SER A 87 -0.71 -10.34 -4.94
N LYS A 88 -1.58 -10.93 -4.12
CA LYS A 88 -1.79 -12.38 -4.08
C LYS A 88 -2.27 -12.95 -5.43
N ARG A 89 -3.04 -12.19 -6.21
CA ARG A 89 -3.48 -12.64 -7.55
C ARG A 89 -2.30 -12.78 -8.52
N LEU A 90 -1.26 -11.94 -8.38
CA LEU A 90 -0.02 -12.05 -9.16
C LEU A 90 0.87 -13.21 -8.69
N LYS A 91 0.66 -13.72 -7.47
CA LYS A 91 1.35 -14.87 -6.89
C LYS A 91 0.54 -16.15 -7.13
N VAL A 92 0.46 -16.63 -8.37
CA VAL A 92 -0.32 -17.85 -8.63
C VAL A 92 0.42 -19.09 -8.14
N THR A 93 -0.21 -19.74 -7.15
CA THR A 93 0.07 -21.06 -6.61
C THR A 93 -0.11 -22.11 -7.71
N ARG A 94 0.96 -22.81 -8.06
CA ARG A 94 0.90 -23.98 -8.95
C ARG A 94 0.18 -25.14 -8.23
N GLY A 95 -1.15 -25.11 -8.21
CA GLY A 95 -2.03 -26.25 -7.94
C GLY A 95 -2.12 -26.73 -6.48
N GLY A 96 -3.25 -26.49 -5.84
CA GLY A 96 -3.59 -27.14 -4.58
C GLY A 96 -4.95 -26.72 -4.03
N LYS A 97 -6.02 -27.43 -4.42
CA LYS A 97 -7.25 -27.46 -3.63
C LYS A 97 -6.92 -28.05 -2.25
N GLY A 98 -7.14 -27.29 -1.19
CA GLY A 98 -7.38 -27.79 0.17
C GLY A 98 -6.14 -27.95 1.06
N GLY A 99 -6.22 -27.33 2.24
CA GLY A 99 -5.30 -27.56 3.35
C GLY A 99 -5.21 -26.35 4.25
N ASN A 100 -6.06 -26.30 5.29
CA ASN A 100 -5.75 -25.55 6.50
C ASN A 100 -4.36 -26.00 6.98
N ASP A 101 -3.39 -25.09 7.08
CA ASP A 101 -2.35 -25.20 8.11
C ASP A 101 -1.63 -23.86 8.28
N GLU A 102 -1.64 -23.38 9.52
CA GLU A 102 -0.90 -22.22 10.00
C GLU A 102 0.56 -22.60 10.22
N SER A 103 1.49 -22.17 9.36
CA SER A 103 2.94 -22.13 9.68
C SER A 103 3.80 -21.37 8.65
N PRO A 104 5.03 -20.94 9.02
CA PRO A 104 5.49 -19.58 8.79
C PRO A 104 6.47 -19.42 7.62
N MET A 105 6.46 -18.22 7.02
CA MET A 105 7.37 -17.75 5.97
C MET A 105 7.27 -18.54 4.65
N GLU A 106 6.15 -18.36 3.95
CA GLU A 106 6.08 -18.68 2.52
C GLU A 106 7.12 -17.84 1.78
N GLN A 107 8.20 -18.47 1.30
CA GLN A 107 9.02 -17.90 0.24
C GLN A 107 8.10 -17.73 -0.97
N ASP A 108 7.91 -16.50 -1.41
CA ASP A 108 7.12 -16.20 -2.61
C ASP A 108 7.75 -16.92 -3.82
N VAL A 109 7.23 -18.09 -4.19
CA VAL A 109 7.66 -18.81 -5.39
C VAL A 109 6.88 -18.25 -6.57
N TYR A 110 7.53 -17.39 -7.35
CA TYR A 110 6.97 -16.91 -8.61
C TYR A 110 7.26 -17.92 -9.73
N LEU A 111 6.26 -18.16 -10.58
CA LEU A 111 6.52 -18.81 -11.87
C LEU A 111 7.39 -17.89 -12.73
N ASP A 112 8.14 -18.50 -13.65
CA ASP A 112 8.96 -17.73 -14.60
C ASP A 112 8.08 -16.76 -15.40
N GLY A 113 8.50 -15.50 -15.49
CA GLY A 113 7.73 -14.40 -16.09
C GLY A 113 6.55 -13.84 -15.27
N TRP A 114 6.24 -14.37 -14.07
CA TRP A 114 5.15 -13.85 -13.21
C TRP A 114 5.62 -12.88 -12.12
N TYR A 115 6.92 -12.86 -11.82
CA TYR A 115 7.46 -11.85 -10.92
C TYR A 115 7.48 -10.49 -11.62
N ILE A 116 6.64 -9.56 -11.15
CA ILE A 116 6.65 -8.18 -11.60
C ILE A 116 7.49 -7.36 -10.61
N PRO A 117 8.52 -6.63 -11.08
CA PRO A 117 9.33 -5.80 -10.19
C PRO A 117 8.54 -4.56 -9.72
N PRO A 118 9.02 -3.85 -8.69
CA PRO A 118 8.39 -2.62 -8.17
C PRO A 118 8.14 -1.53 -9.22
N THR A 119 8.88 -1.55 -10.34
CA THR A 119 8.73 -0.63 -11.47
C THR A 119 7.55 -0.97 -12.39
N GLY A 120 6.84 -2.08 -12.13
CA GLY A 120 5.80 -2.61 -13.01
C GLY A 120 6.35 -3.62 -14.03
N PRO A 121 5.47 -4.19 -14.86
CA PRO A 121 5.83 -5.27 -15.76
C PRO A 121 6.79 -4.82 -16.87
N ASP A 122 7.70 -5.71 -17.26
CA ASP A 122 8.68 -5.48 -18.32
C ASP A 122 8.62 -6.55 -19.44
N GLN A 123 9.60 -6.55 -20.34
CA GLN A 123 9.65 -7.49 -21.47
C GLN A 123 9.84 -8.96 -21.04
N SER A 124 10.38 -9.21 -19.84
CA SER A 124 10.57 -10.56 -19.29
C SER A 124 9.27 -11.14 -18.73
N ASN A 125 8.26 -10.31 -18.45
CA ASN A 125 6.97 -10.78 -17.98
C ASN A 125 6.13 -11.44 -19.09
N CYS A 126 5.46 -12.53 -18.76
CA CYS A 126 4.53 -13.20 -19.67
C CYS A 126 3.27 -12.34 -19.88
N GLU A 127 2.58 -12.57 -21.00
CA GLU A 127 1.40 -11.79 -21.37
C GLU A 127 0.26 -11.92 -20.34
N ASP A 128 0.09 -13.10 -19.74
CA ASP A 128 -0.91 -13.32 -18.69
C ASP A 128 -0.65 -12.45 -17.46
N ALA A 129 0.61 -12.30 -17.04
CA ALA A 129 0.99 -11.45 -15.91
C ALA A 129 0.76 -9.96 -16.23
N LYS A 130 1.05 -9.53 -17.47
CA LYS A 130 0.78 -8.16 -17.95
C LYS A 130 -0.72 -7.86 -17.97
N ASN A 131 -1.51 -8.75 -18.56
CA ASN A 131 -2.96 -8.62 -18.62
C ASN A 131 -3.59 -8.55 -17.22
N LEU A 132 -3.11 -9.38 -16.29
CA LEU A 132 -3.58 -9.35 -14.90
C LEU A 132 -3.17 -8.06 -14.19
N TRP A 133 -1.95 -7.56 -14.42
CA TRP A 133 -1.52 -6.26 -13.90
C TRP A 133 -2.42 -5.12 -14.40
N GLU A 134 -2.66 -5.04 -15.70
CA GLU A 134 -3.53 -4.02 -16.30
C GLU A 134 -4.96 -4.08 -15.74
N GLN A 135 -5.51 -5.28 -15.56
CA GLN A 135 -6.81 -5.46 -14.92
C GLN A 135 -6.82 -4.93 -13.48
N ILE A 136 -5.79 -5.25 -12.70
CA ILE A 136 -5.67 -4.77 -11.31
C ILE A 136 -5.55 -3.24 -11.29
N GLU A 137 -4.79 -2.64 -12.20
CA GLU A 137 -4.63 -1.19 -12.27
C GLU A 137 -5.96 -0.48 -12.62
N LEU A 138 -6.80 -1.06 -13.48
CA LEU A 138 -8.14 -0.55 -13.76
C LEU A 138 -9.08 -0.65 -12.55
N GLU A 139 -9.03 -1.76 -11.81
CA GLU A 139 -9.86 -1.99 -10.61
C GLU A 139 -9.40 -1.13 -9.43
N PHE A 140 -8.09 -0.99 -9.27
CA PHE A 140 -7.43 -0.32 -8.16
C PHE A 140 -6.26 0.53 -8.67
N PRO A 141 -6.53 1.75 -9.18
CA PRO A 141 -5.51 2.66 -9.73
C PRO A 141 -4.30 2.95 -8.80
N PRO A 142 -4.43 2.95 -7.47
CA PRO A 142 -3.29 3.08 -6.56
C PRO A 142 -2.28 1.92 -6.61
N PHE A 143 -2.60 0.80 -7.25
CA PHE A 143 -1.82 -0.44 -7.20
C PHE A 143 -0.35 -0.27 -7.61
N PRO A 144 0.01 0.35 -8.76
CA PRO A 144 1.41 0.47 -9.16
C PRO A 144 2.26 1.23 -8.14
N ARG A 145 1.72 2.29 -7.56
CA ARG A 145 2.43 3.10 -6.54
C ARG A 145 2.63 2.31 -5.25
N LEU A 146 1.62 1.57 -4.81
CA LEU A 146 1.73 0.71 -3.64
C LEU A 146 2.70 -0.46 -3.85
N HIS A 147 2.79 -0.98 -5.08
CA HIS A 147 3.77 -2.01 -5.44
C HIS A 147 5.22 -1.50 -5.42
N ALA A 148 5.41 -0.21 -5.69
CA ALA A 148 6.72 0.46 -5.65
C ALA A 148 7.24 0.79 -4.23
N ILE A 149 6.38 0.73 -3.21
CA ILE A 149 6.66 1.10 -1.82
C ILE A 149 7.22 -0.07 -1.02
#